data_AF-A0A8C2K606-F1
#
_entry.id   AF-A0A8C2K606-F1
#
_cell.length_a   1.000
_cell.length_b   1.000
_cell.length_c   1.000
_cell.angle_alpha   90.00
_cell.angle_beta   90.00
_cell.angle_gamma   90.00
#
_symmetry.space_group_name_H-M   'P 1'
#
loop_
_entity.id
_entity.type
_entity.pdbx_description
1 polymer ?
#
loop_
_entity_poly.entity_id
_entity_poly.type
_entity_poly.pdbx_seq_one_letter_code
_entity_poly.pdbx_strand_id
1 'polypeptide(L)'
;MMSLKELCAYETPSVAEMQSFLLADRRPTGHVNQVWPNVYIGNEVAARDKPMLYNMRITHIVNAASGPPHVNTGARFYRDMDIDYYGVEADDSTDFIMSVFFYPTARFIRAALSKNGRVFVHCLMGVSRSATLVLAFLMICEDLTLMEAIKAVRQHRDICPNPGFLNQLRHLDMSLVRERKKKLEAYKLKAPKDKPLASQTQASYEAPSLSDLRCLLLTNRQPFGPVSLIWPGLYIGDESTARDKGLLADLGITHVVNCADGPHRINTGAQFYSDMSISYCGVEASDHPQFDLSQYFCSTAFFIKAALTQNGKVLVHCAMGVSRSGALVLAFLMMCENLTLTDAIIAVRLNRDICPNSGFLEQLRTLDNNLKR
;
A
#
# COMPACT_ATOMS: atom_id res chain seq x y z
N MET A 1 20.53 7.85 -9.17
CA MET A 1 20.27 6.63 -8.38
C MET A 1 21.57 6.23 -7.71
N MET A 2 21.58 6.05 -6.39
CA MET A 2 22.79 5.70 -5.63
C MET A 2 23.37 4.35 -6.08
N SER A 3 24.70 4.26 -6.13
CA SER A 3 25.41 2.99 -6.29
C SER A 3 25.25 2.12 -5.04
N LEU A 4 25.43 0.80 -5.17
CA LEU A 4 25.38 -0.11 -4.01
C LEU A 4 26.38 0.29 -2.91
N LYS A 5 27.55 0.83 -3.29
CA LYS A 5 28.55 1.29 -2.33
C LYS A 5 28.04 2.48 -1.51
N GLU A 6 27.38 3.44 -2.16
CA GLU A 6 26.78 4.60 -1.52
C GLU A 6 25.59 4.20 -0.64
N LEU A 7 24.72 3.29 -1.10
CA LEU A 7 23.63 2.75 -0.29
C LEU A 7 24.14 1.99 0.93
N CYS A 8 25.19 1.17 0.80
CA CYS A 8 25.77 0.43 1.92
C CYS A 8 26.36 1.36 2.99
N ALA A 9 26.95 2.48 2.58
CA ALA A 9 27.50 3.51 3.47
C ALA A 9 26.44 4.50 3.99
N TYR A 10 25.24 4.53 3.40
CA TYR A 10 24.19 5.45 3.82
C TYR A 10 23.58 5.02 5.16
N GLU A 11 23.57 5.96 6.09
CA GLU A 11 22.89 5.88 7.38
C GLU A 11 21.75 6.90 7.39
N THR A 12 20.55 6.44 7.74
CA THR A 12 19.40 7.33 7.86
C THR A 12 19.62 8.30 9.04
N PRO A 13 19.49 9.63 8.84
CA PRO A 13 19.75 10.61 9.89
C PRO A 13 18.80 10.43 11.08
N SER A 14 19.28 10.78 12.27
CA SER A 14 18.49 10.86 13.48
C SER A 14 17.47 12.00 13.42
N VAL A 15 16.44 11.93 14.28
CA VAL A 15 15.44 13.01 14.40
C VAL A 15 16.09 14.33 14.81
N ALA A 16 17.06 14.29 15.72
CA ALA A 16 17.77 15.49 16.19
C ALA A 16 18.58 16.17 15.07
N GLU A 17 19.29 15.40 14.24
CA GLU A 17 20.03 15.92 13.09
C GLU A 17 19.09 16.55 12.06
N MET A 18 17.98 15.88 11.75
CA MET A 18 16.97 16.42 10.84
C MET A 18 16.35 17.71 11.37
N GLN A 19 15.99 17.76 12.65
CA GLN A 19 15.44 18.97 13.28
C GLN A 19 16.46 20.12 13.25
N SER A 20 17.71 19.85 13.63
CA SER A 20 18.79 20.86 13.58
C SER A 20 18.94 21.41 12.16
N PHE A 21 18.94 20.53 11.16
CA PHE A 21 18.99 20.94 9.76
C PHE A 21 17.79 21.79 9.34
N LEU A 22 16.55 21.35 9.65
CA LEU A 22 15.32 22.04 9.27
C LEU A 22 15.16 23.41 9.96
N LEU A 23 15.68 23.55 11.18
CA LEU A 23 15.61 24.78 11.97
C LEU A 23 16.71 25.79 11.61
N ALA A 24 17.81 25.35 11.01
CA ALA A 24 18.81 26.27 10.47
C ALA A 24 18.20 27.15 9.37
N ASP A 25 18.69 28.38 9.18
CA ASP A 25 18.48 29.22 7.99
C ASP A 25 17.04 29.30 7.45
N ARG A 26 16.03 29.28 8.32
CA ARG A 26 14.63 29.32 7.91
C ARG A 26 14.32 30.63 7.19
N ARG A 27 13.63 30.53 6.06
CA ARG A 27 13.24 31.68 5.24
C ARG A 27 11.71 31.80 5.20
N PRO A 28 11.15 33.02 5.22
CA PRO A 28 9.74 33.20 4.96
C PRO A 28 9.34 32.55 3.63
N THR A 29 8.19 31.86 3.63
CA THR A 29 7.62 31.26 2.42
C THR A 29 6.27 31.88 2.10
N GLY A 30 5.97 31.98 0.81
CA GLY A 30 4.66 32.44 0.34
C GLY A 30 3.55 31.43 0.64
N HIS A 31 2.34 31.74 0.16
CA HIS A 31 1.18 30.88 0.37
C HIS A 31 1.28 29.52 -0.33
N VAL A 32 2.01 29.45 -1.45
CA VAL A 32 2.25 28.23 -2.20
C VAL A 32 3.61 28.30 -2.90
N ASN A 33 4.31 27.17 -2.96
CA ASN A 33 5.57 27.02 -3.69
C ASN A 33 5.56 25.70 -4.45
N GLN A 34 6.09 25.71 -5.67
CA GLN A 34 6.43 24.47 -6.37
C GLN A 34 7.68 23.88 -5.73
N VAL A 35 7.60 22.65 -5.23
CA VAL A 35 8.71 21.99 -4.52
C VAL A 35 9.27 20.79 -5.25
N TRP A 36 8.57 20.34 -6.29
CA TRP A 36 8.97 19.30 -7.23
C TRP A 36 8.25 19.52 -8.56
N PRO A 37 8.70 18.98 -9.71
CA PRO A 37 7.96 19.09 -10.97
C PRO A 37 6.47 18.76 -10.81
N ASN A 38 5.61 19.75 -11.10
CA ASN A 38 4.15 19.71 -10.96
C ASN A 38 3.60 19.38 -9.54
N VAL A 39 4.42 19.44 -8.49
CA VAL A 39 3.97 19.28 -7.08
C VAL A 39 4.22 20.56 -6.30
N TYR A 40 3.17 21.04 -5.64
CA TYR A 40 3.15 22.29 -4.90
C TYR A 40 2.81 22.04 -3.44
N ILE A 41 3.47 22.77 -2.52
CA ILE A 41 3.08 22.82 -1.11
C ILE A 41 2.56 24.21 -0.78
N GLY A 42 1.45 24.29 -0.04
CA GLY A 42 0.96 25.56 0.48
C GLY A 42 0.14 25.48 1.75
N ASN A 43 -0.43 26.63 2.11
CA ASN A 43 -1.23 26.85 3.32
C ASN A 43 -2.73 26.99 3.01
N GLU A 44 -3.52 27.19 4.06
CA GLU A 44 -4.97 27.31 3.92
C GLU A 44 -5.44 28.54 3.12
N VAL A 45 -4.63 29.61 3.08
CA VAL A 45 -4.95 30.80 2.29
C VAL A 45 -4.90 30.45 0.81
N ALA A 46 -3.84 29.77 0.38
CA ALA A 46 -3.72 29.23 -0.98
C ALA A 46 -4.85 28.24 -1.32
N ALA A 47 -5.23 27.36 -0.37
CA ALA A 47 -6.30 26.40 -0.57
C ALA A 47 -7.68 27.06 -0.79
N ARG A 48 -7.94 28.20 -0.16
CA ARG A 48 -9.22 28.92 -0.32
C ARG A 48 -9.25 29.84 -1.54
N ASP A 49 -8.12 30.08 -2.19
CA ASP A 49 -8.01 30.96 -3.37
C ASP A 49 -8.19 30.16 -4.68
N LYS A 50 -9.46 29.92 -5.05
CA LYS A 50 -9.81 29.22 -6.29
C LYS A 50 -9.28 29.90 -7.56
N PRO A 51 -9.36 31.24 -7.73
CA PRO A 51 -8.74 31.91 -8.87
C PRO A 51 -7.24 31.63 -9.00
N MET A 52 -6.49 31.67 -7.89
CA MET A 52 -5.07 31.34 -7.90
C MET A 52 -4.84 29.87 -8.32
N LEU A 53 -5.56 28.92 -7.71
CA LEU A 53 -5.45 27.49 -8.05
C LEU A 53 -5.78 27.22 -9.52
N TYR A 54 -6.81 27.89 -10.07
CA TYR A 54 -7.18 27.83 -11.48
C TYR A 54 -6.06 28.37 -12.39
N ASN A 55 -5.51 29.55 -12.07
CA ASN A 55 -4.41 30.17 -12.83
C ASN A 55 -3.14 29.31 -12.82
N MET A 56 -2.87 28.64 -11.70
CA MET A 56 -1.78 27.66 -11.57
C MET A 56 -2.05 26.34 -12.30
N ARG A 57 -3.28 26.15 -12.81
CA ARG A 57 -3.78 24.93 -13.46
C ARG A 57 -3.69 23.71 -12.53
N ILE A 58 -3.99 23.90 -11.25
CA ILE A 58 -4.08 22.80 -10.31
C ILE A 58 -5.24 21.89 -10.71
N THR A 59 -4.95 20.60 -10.78
CA THR A 59 -5.90 19.55 -11.20
C THR A 59 -6.22 18.58 -10.07
N HIS A 60 -5.33 18.49 -9.08
CA HIS A 60 -5.45 17.55 -7.97
C HIS A 60 -5.09 18.26 -6.67
N ILE A 61 -5.85 18.01 -5.62
CA ILE A 61 -5.60 18.58 -4.29
C ILE A 61 -5.47 17.46 -3.26
N VAL A 62 -4.40 17.54 -2.48
CA VAL A 62 -4.24 16.77 -1.24
C VAL A 62 -4.37 17.75 -0.06
N ASN A 63 -5.41 17.59 0.73
CA ASN A 63 -5.58 18.33 1.97
C ASN A 63 -5.11 17.49 3.16
N ALA A 64 -3.89 17.73 3.62
CA ALA A 64 -3.25 17.05 4.76
C ALA A 64 -3.78 17.52 6.14
N ALA A 65 -4.86 18.29 6.16
CA ALA A 65 -5.54 18.79 7.35
C ALA A 65 -7.05 18.90 7.05
N SER A 66 -7.64 17.83 6.50
CA SER A 66 -9.04 17.80 6.07
C SER A 66 -10.00 17.75 7.26
N GLY A 67 -11.22 18.25 7.02
CA GLY A 67 -12.33 18.20 7.98
C GLY A 67 -12.34 19.34 9.01
N PRO A 68 -13.48 19.62 9.66
CA PRO A 68 -13.53 20.43 10.89
C PRO A 68 -12.83 19.65 12.03
N PRO A 69 -11.98 20.28 12.87
CA PRO A 69 -11.75 21.71 13.08
C PRO A 69 -10.64 22.33 12.20
N HIS A 70 -10.13 21.60 11.20
CA HIS A 70 -8.96 21.99 10.40
C HIS A 70 -9.35 22.75 9.12
N VAL A 71 -8.71 22.48 7.98
CA VAL A 71 -8.91 23.21 6.73
C VAL A 71 -10.11 22.65 5.97
N ASN A 72 -11.27 23.26 6.16
CA ASN A 72 -12.53 22.83 5.54
C ASN A 72 -12.65 23.24 4.05
N THR A 73 -11.85 22.62 3.19
CA THR A 73 -11.92 22.76 1.72
C THR A 73 -12.16 21.40 1.06
N GLY A 74 -13.26 20.72 1.42
CA GLY A 74 -13.57 19.39 0.87
C GLY A 74 -14.01 19.40 -0.60
N ALA A 75 -14.35 18.23 -1.16
CA ALA A 75 -14.87 18.10 -2.54
C ALA A 75 -16.05 19.04 -2.85
N ARG A 76 -16.94 19.29 -1.86
CA ARG A 76 -18.05 20.25 -2.01
C ARG A 76 -17.60 21.71 -2.16
N PHE A 77 -16.44 22.07 -1.60
CA PHE A 77 -15.85 23.40 -1.73
C PHE A 77 -15.37 23.61 -3.17
N TYR A 78 -14.68 22.62 -3.76
CA TYR A 78 -14.13 22.68 -5.13
C TYR A 78 -15.09 22.20 -6.23
N ARG A 79 -16.38 22.02 -5.97
CA ARG A 79 -17.35 21.40 -6.91
C ARG A 79 -17.52 22.12 -8.25
N ASP A 80 -17.14 23.39 -8.31
CA ASP A 80 -17.16 24.29 -9.47
C ASP A 80 -15.81 24.30 -10.23
N MET A 81 -14.88 23.45 -9.83
CA MET A 81 -13.58 23.26 -10.45
C MET A 81 -13.42 21.80 -10.88
N ASP A 82 -12.66 21.58 -11.96
CA ASP A 82 -12.25 20.24 -12.40
C ASP A 82 -11.05 19.76 -11.57
N ILE A 83 -11.32 19.42 -10.30
CA ILE A 83 -10.31 19.03 -9.32
C ILE A 83 -10.64 17.66 -8.72
N ASP A 84 -9.69 16.75 -8.81
CA ASP A 84 -9.68 15.53 -8.00
C ASP A 84 -9.18 15.84 -6.58
N TYR A 85 -10.00 15.55 -5.58
CA TYR A 85 -9.72 15.89 -4.18
C TYR A 85 -9.42 14.65 -3.34
N TYR A 86 -8.33 14.71 -2.56
CA TYR A 86 -7.95 13.71 -1.57
C TYR A 86 -7.75 14.36 -0.19
N GLY A 87 -8.63 14.05 0.76
CA GLY A 87 -8.60 14.58 2.12
C GLY A 87 -7.94 13.61 3.09
N VAL A 88 -6.99 14.10 3.86
CA VAL A 88 -6.35 13.41 4.99
C VAL A 88 -6.69 14.17 6.28
N GLU A 89 -7.48 13.55 7.13
CA GLU A 89 -7.87 14.10 8.45
C GLU A 89 -6.72 13.86 9.43
N ALA A 90 -5.73 14.75 9.42
CA ALA A 90 -4.55 14.63 10.26
C ALA A 90 -4.34 15.80 11.22
N ASP A 91 -4.15 15.45 12.48
CA ASP A 91 -3.68 16.35 13.53
C ASP A 91 -2.17 16.57 13.40
N ASP A 92 -1.69 17.76 13.76
CA ASP A 92 -0.25 18.08 13.75
C ASP A 92 0.43 17.71 15.06
N SER A 93 0.09 16.54 15.60
CA SER A 93 0.62 16.05 16.87
C SER A 93 1.77 15.06 16.66
N THR A 94 2.66 14.94 17.64
CA THR A 94 3.81 14.04 17.58
C THR A 94 3.44 12.56 17.74
N ASP A 95 2.28 12.28 18.32
CA ASP A 95 1.69 10.94 18.48
C ASP A 95 0.76 10.56 17.30
N PHE A 96 0.42 11.50 16.41
CA PHE A 96 -0.40 11.21 15.25
C PHE A 96 0.34 10.28 14.27
N ILE A 97 -0.31 9.20 13.85
CA ILE A 97 0.29 8.19 12.96
C ILE A 97 0.08 8.61 11.49
N MET A 98 0.91 9.52 11.01
CA MET A 98 0.90 9.99 9.62
C MET A 98 1.31 8.92 8.60
N SER A 99 2.12 7.94 9.00
CA SER A 99 2.68 6.91 8.12
C SER A 99 1.64 6.10 7.37
N VAL A 100 0.42 5.99 7.94
CA VAL A 100 -0.72 5.33 7.31
C VAL A 100 -1.12 6.00 5.99
N PHE A 101 -0.83 7.28 5.81
CA PHE A 101 -1.18 8.06 4.63
C PHE A 101 -0.05 8.17 3.61
N PHE A 102 1.15 7.65 3.89
CA PHE A 102 2.32 7.78 3.00
C PHE A 102 2.08 7.16 1.62
N TYR A 103 1.79 5.87 1.56
CA TYR A 103 1.57 5.18 0.28
C TYR A 103 0.29 5.60 -0.46
N PRO A 104 -0.88 5.75 0.19
CA PRO A 104 -2.08 6.25 -0.50
C PRO A 104 -1.87 7.65 -1.09
N THR A 105 -1.29 8.56 -0.33
CA THR A 105 -1.02 9.92 -0.82
C THR A 105 0.02 9.91 -1.94
N ALA A 106 1.10 9.14 -1.79
CA ALA A 106 2.12 9.00 -2.84
C ALA A 106 1.53 8.44 -4.13
N ARG A 107 0.61 7.48 -4.04
CA ARG A 107 -0.12 6.92 -5.20
C ARG A 107 -1.02 7.95 -5.86
N PHE A 108 -1.78 8.71 -5.08
CA PHE A 108 -2.62 9.79 -5.60
C PHE A 108 -1.78 10.82 -6.36
N ILE A 109 -0.66 11.27 -5.76
CA ILE A 109 0.28 12.19 -6.41
C ILE A 109 0.86 11.55 -7.69
N ARG A 110 1.36 10.31 -7.65
CA ARG A 110 1.95 9.64 -8.82
C ARG A 110 0.95 9.44 -9.96
N ALA A 111 -0.30 9.08 -9.65
CA ALA A 111 -1.36 8.89 -10.64
C ALA A 111 -1.76 10.21 -11.30
N ALA A 112 -1.77 11.31 -10.55
CA ALA A 112 -1.97 12.64 -11.10
C ALA A 112 -0.84 13.02 -12.06
N LEU A 113 0.42 12.84 -11.63
CA LEU A 113 1.60 13.21 -12.40
C LEU A 113 1.75 12.38 -13.68
N SER A 114 1.35 11.10 -13.69
CA SER A 114 1.40 10.26 -14.91
C SER A 114 0.45 10.73 -16.01
N LYS A 115 -0.58 11.50 -15.64
CA LYS A 115 -1.51 12.17 -16.56
C LYS A 115 -1.15 13.65 -16.79
N ASN A 116 0.08 14.04 -16.48
CA ASN A 116 0.56 15.41 -16.54
C ASN A 116 -0.25 16.40 -15.67
N GLY A 117 -0.89 15.89 -14.61
CA GLY A 117 -1.61 16.70 -13.63
C GLY A 117 -0.67 17.52 -12.74
N ARG A 118 -1.20 18.61 -12.19
CA ARG A 118 -0.55 19.46 -11.18
C ARG A 118 -1.21 19.25 -9.84
N VAL A 119 -0.40 18.89 -8.84
CA VAL A 119 -0.86 18.48 -7.52
C VAL A 119 -0.52 19.53 -6.48
N PHE A 120 -1.53 20.03 -5.79
CA PHE A 120 -1.37 20.94 -4.66
C PHE A 120 -1.59 20.20 -3.35
N VAL A 121 -0.53 20.07 -2.54
CA VAL A 121 -0.55 19.43 -1.23
C VAL A 121 -0.50 20.49 -0.15
N HIS A 122 -1.56 20.65 0.63
CA HIS A 122 -1.62 21.70 1.65
C HIS A 122 -2.00 21.17 3.02
N CYS A 123 -1.67 21.94 4.05
CA CYS A 123 -2.26 21.79 5.38
C CYS A 123 -2.63 23.19 5.88
N LEU A 124 -2.68 23.40 7.19
CA LEU A 124 -2.95 24.73 7.74
C LEU A 124 -1.86 25.74 7.34
N MET A 125 -0.59 25.42 7.63
CA MET A 125 0.56 26.31 7.38
C MET A 125 1.42 25.92 6.17
N GLY A 126 1.23 24.72 5.64
CA GLY A 126 2.09 24.17 4.59
C GLY A 126 3.53 23.86 5.07
N VAL A 127 3.72 23.54 6.35
CA VAL A 127 5.06 23.42 6.98
C VAL A 127 5.33 21.99 7.48
N SER A 128 4.36 21.37 8.18
CA SER A 128 4.54 20.06 8.82
C SER A 128 3.79 18.96 8.06
N ARG A 129 2.48 18.75 8.30
CA ARG A 129 1.68 17.66 7.71
C ARG A 129 1.82 17.48 6.18
N SER A 130 1.61 18.54 5.40
CA SER A 130 1.73 18.48 3.93
C SER A 130 3.17 18.21 3.48
N ALA A 131 4.16 18.79 4.15
CA ALA A 131 5.56 18.51 3.89
C ALA A 131 5.88 17.04 4.16
N THR A 132 5.41 16.47 5.27
CA THR A 132 5.60 15.05 5.59
C THR A 132 5.09 14.15 4.46
N LEU A 133 3.90 14.40 3.94
CA LEU A 133 3.33 13.59 2.85
C LEU A 133 4.12 13.74 1.54
N VAL A 134 4.59 14.94 1.21
CA VAL A 134 5.42 15.16 0.02
C VAL A 134 6.79 14.49 0.16
N LEU A 135 7.42 14.58 1.34
CA LEU A 135 8.69 13.89 1.60
C LEU A 135 8.53 12.37 1.44
N ALA A 136 7.45 11.80 1.99
CA ALA A 136 7.14 10.38 1.81
C ALA A 136 6.94 10.01 0.33
N PHE A 137 6.21 10.82 -0.43
CA PHE A 137 6.06 10.63 -1.88
C PHE A 137 7.40 10.62 -2.60
N LEU A 138 8.29 11.58 -2.33
CA LEU A 138 9.60 11.63 -2.98
C LEU A 138 10.46 10.40 -2.67
N MET A 139 10.41 9.89 -1.44
CA MET A 139 11.10 8.65 -1.11
C MET A 139 10.50 7.43 -1.80
N ILE A 140 9.16 7.28 -1.78
CA ILE A 140 8.46 6.10 -2.31
C ILE A 140 8.50 6.06 -3.84
N CYS A 141 8.30 7.20 -4.48
CA CYS A 141 8.05 7.27 -5.92
C CYS A 141 9.27 7.77 -6.72
N GLU A 142 10.08 8.67 -6.15
CA GLU A 142 11.23 9.29 -6.86
C GLU A 142 12.58 8.72 -6.41
N ASP A 143 12.55 7.63 -5.65
CA ASP A 143 13.74 6.91 -5.14
C ASP A 143 14.73 7.77 -4.34
N LEU A 144 14.28 8.89 -3.76
CA LEU A 144 15.12 9.71 -2.89
C LEU A 144 15.31 9.04 -1.53
N THR A 145 16.44 9.33 -0.89
CA THR A 145 16.60 9.16 0.56
C THR A 145 15.86 10.27 1.31
N LEU A 146 15.63 10.10 2.61
CA LEU A 146 14.99 11.11 3.45
C LEU A 146 15.73 12.46 3.41
N MET A 147 17.06 12.42 3.50
CA MET A 147 17.85 13.65 3.48
C MET A 147 17.84 14.33 2.11
N GLU A 148 17.82 13.57 1.02
CA GLU A 148 17.67 14.11 -0.33
C GLU A 148 16.29 14.74 -0.54
N ALA A 149 15.22 14.06 -0.09
CA ALA A 149 13.86 14.59 -0.15
C ALA A 149 13.72 15.90 0.65
N ILE A 150 14.28 15.95 1.87
CA ILE A 150 14.29 17.15 2.71
C ILE A 150 15.01 18.29 1.99
N LYS A 151 16.21 18.03 1.43
CA LYS A 151 16.97 19.04 0.69
C LYS A 151 16.21 19.55 -0.54
N ALA A 152 15.61 18.66 -1.31
CA ALA A 152 14.85 19.01 -2.52
C ALA A 152 13.68 19.96 -2.20
N VAL A 153 12.87 19.62 -1.19
CA VAL A 153 11.72 20.47 -0.80
C VAL A 153 12.19 21.78 -0.19
N ARG A 154 13.20 21.73 0.70
CA ARG A 154 13.68 22.90 1.46
C ARG A 154 14.32 23.97 0.57
N GLN A 155 14.84 23.61 -0.61
CA GLN A 155 15.34 24.58 -1.59
C GLN A 155 14.26 25.55 -2.08
N HIS A 156 12.99 25.13 -2.06
CA HIS A 156 11.87 25.90 -2.60
C HIS A 156 10.90 26.38 -1.53
N ARG A 157 10.86 25.72 -0.37
CA ARG A 157 9.96 26.05 0.73
C ARG A 157 10.52 25.64 2.08
N ASP A 158 10.54 26.56 3.04
CA ASP A 158 10.69 26.25 4.45
C ASP A 158 9.64 25.25 4.94
N ILE A 159 10.12 24.12 5.47
CA ILE A 159 9.33 23.03 5.99
C ILE A 159 9.91 22.61 7.34
N CYS A 160 9.06 22.10 8.22
CA CYS A 160 9.47 21.59 9.51
C CYS A 160 8.44 20.59 10.02
N PRO A 161 8.43 19.34 9.49
CA PRO A 161 7.66 18.25 10.09
C PRO A 161 7.95 18.13 11.58
N ASN A 162 6.92 17.82 12.37
CA ASN A 162 7.11 17.60 13.80
C ASN A 162 8.00 16.36 14.08
N PRO A 163 8.57 16.22 15.29
CA PRO A 163 9.47 15.10 15.63
C PRO A 163 8.88 13.71 15.42
N GLY A 164 7.58 13.54 15.70
CA GLY A 164 6.87 12.28 15.49
C GLY A 164 6.79 11.90 14.02
N PHE A 165 6.51 12.87 13.16
CA PHE A 165 6.50 12.69 11.70
C PHE A 165 7.89 12.42 11.14
N LEU A 166 8.92 13.13 11.62
CA LEU A 166 10.31 12.86 11.26
C LEU A 166 10.73 11.44 11.62
N ASN A 167 10.31 10.93 12.79
CA ASN A 167 10.59 9.55 13.17
C ASN A 167 9.87 8.53 12.27
N GLN A 168 8.64 8.83 11.85
CA GLN A 168 7.90 7.99 10.91
C GLN A 168 8.52 8.00 9.51
N LEU A 169 8.99 9.15 9.02
CA LEU A 169 9.74 9.25 7.76
C LEU A 169 11.08 8.52 7.84
N ARG A 170 11.77 8.58 8.99
CA ARG A 170 12.99 7.83 9.26
C ARG A 170 12.78 6.33 9.13
N HIS A 171 11.69 5.80 9.71
CA HIS A 171 11.35 4.38 9.56
C HIS A 171 11.06 3.99 8.11
N LEU A 172 10.36 4.85 7.36
CA LEU A 172 10.13 4.65 5.93
C LEU A 172 11.44 4.59 5.14
N ASP A 173 12.35 5.54 5.37
CA ASP A 173 13.66 5.58 4.70
C ASP A 173 14.51 4.35 4.99
N MET A 174 14.60 3.93 6.26
CA MET A 174 15.31 2.71 6.64
C MET A 174 14.73 1.48 5.93
N SER A 175 13.41 1.40 5.79
CA SER A 175 12.74 0.31 5.06
C SER A 175 13.07 0.33 3.56
N LEU A 176 12.95 1.50 2.91
CA LEU A 176 13.22 1.65 1.48
C LEU A 176 14.70 1.43 1.14
N VAL A 177 15.63 1.91 1.98
CA VAL A 177 17.08 1.67 1.79
C VAL A 177 17.39 0.17 1.86
N ARG A 178 16.80 -0.56 2.82
CA ARG A 178 16.95 -2.02 2.89
C ARG A 178 16.41 -2.70 1.64
N GLU A 179 15.27 -2.26 1.12
CA GLU A 179 14.69 -2.80 -0.10
C GLU A 179 15.57 -2.52 -1.34
N ARG A 180 16.06 -1.30 -1.49
CA ARG A 180 16.95 -0.90 -2.59
C ARG A 180 18.27 -1.69 -2.58
N LYS A 181 18.86 -1.91 -1.39
CA LYS A 181 20.04 -2.78 -1.23
C LYS A 181 19.78 -4.19 -1.76
N LYS A 182 18.68 -4.81 -1.32
CA LYS A 182 18.28 -6.16 -1.78
C LYS A 182 18.10 -6.21 -3.31
N LYS A 183 17.44 -5.20 -3.91
CA LYS A 183 17.23 -5.11 -5.36
C LYS A 183 18.56 -5.03 -6.14
N LEU A 184 19.50 -4.19 -5.70
CA LEU A 184 20.81 -4.02 -6.34
C LEU A 184 21.71 -5.26 -6.20
N GLU A 185 21.65 -5.94 -5.07
CA GLU A 185 22.36 -7.22 -4.85
C GLU A 185 21.82 -8.31 -5.78
N ALA A 186 20.49 -8.44 -5.89
CA ALA A 186 19.85 -9.36 -6.81
C ALA A 186 20.21 -9.08 -8.29
N TYR A 187 20.34 -7.81 -8.69
CA TYR A 187 20.76 -7.44 -10.04
C TYR A 187 22.21 -7.88 -10.34
N LYS A 188 23.13 -7.77 -9.37
CA LYS A 188 24.52 -8.22 -9.50
C LYS A 188 24.70 -9.74 -9.58
N LEU A 189 23.75 -10.51 -9.05
CA LEU A 189 23.71 -11.97 -9.13
C LEU A 189 23.20 -12.48 -10.50
N LYS A 190 22.42 -11.66 -11.24
CA LYS A 190 21.85 -12.00 -12.56
C LYS A 190 22.71 -11.56 -13.76
N ALA A 191 23.74 -10.74 -13.55
CA ALA A 191 24.68 -10.35 -14.60
C ALA A 191 25.65 -11.52 -14.93
N PRO A 192 25.95 -11.82 -16.20
CA PRO A 192 26.90 -12.87 -16.56
C PRO A 192 28.29 -12.49 -16.02
N LYS A 193 28.92 -13.39 -15.23
CA LYS A 193 30.24 -13.16 -14.64
C LYS A 193 31.25 -14.18 -15.13
N ASP A 194 32.30 -13.70 -15.80
CA ASP A 194 33.57 -14.41 -15.91
C ASP A 194 34.35 -14.30 -14.58
N LYS A 195 34.53 -15.48 -13.95
CA LYS A 195 35.55 -15.92 -12.97
C LYS A 195 35.71 -15.19 -11.61
N PRO A 196 36.29 -15.90 -10.61
CA PRO A 196 35.77 -15.88 -9.23
C PRO A 196 36.76 -15.32 -8.21
N LEU A 197 36.26 -14.88 -7.04
CA LEU A 197 36.60 -15.42 -5.72
C LEU A 197 35.80 -14.71 -4.61
N ALA A 198 35.66 -15.46 -3.51
CA ALA A 198 35.39 -15.06 -2.13
C ALA A 198 33.93 -15.07 -1.67
N SER A 199 33.65 -16.13 -0.92
CA SER A 199 32.58 -16.34 0.04
C SER A 199 32.16 -15.07 0.78
N GLN A 200 30.89 -14.70 0.66
CA GLN A 200 30.24 -13.77 1.57
C GLN A 200 28.85 -14.32 1.95
N THR A 201 28.62 -14.28 3.24
CA THR A 201 27.45 -14.69 4.02
C THR A 201 26.14 -14.13 3.48
N GLN A 202 25.17 -15.00 3.18
CA GLN A 202 23.78 -14.65 2.87
C GLN A 202 23.14 -13.94 4.06
N ALA A 203 22.75 -12.68 3.89
CA ALA A 203 21.79 -12.06 4.79
C ALA A 203 20.39 -12.64 4.48
N SER A 204 19.81 -13.36 5.44
CA SER A 204 18.49 -13.97 5.32
C SER A 204 17.41 -12.89 5.20
N TYR A 205 16.57 -12.99 4.16
CA TYR A 205 15.30 -12.27 4.12
C TYR A 205 14.46 -12.70 5.33
N GLU A 206 13.92 -11.72 6.07
CA GLU A 206 12.94 -11.94 7.11
C GLU A 206 11.73 -11.05 6.83
N ALA A 207 10.55 -11.65 6.90
CA ALA A 207 9.27 -11.01 6.67
C ALA A 207 8.92 -10.02 7.81
N PRO A 208 8.12 -8.97 7.53
CA PRO A 208 7.81 -7.93 8.51
C PRO A 208 7.14 -8.45 9.78
N SER A 209 7.22 -7.68 10.87
CA SER A 209 6.58 -8.06 12.13
C SER A 209 5.05 -8.11 11.99
N LEU A 210 4.37 -8.87 12.86
CA LEU A 210 2.90 -8.89 12.89
C LEU A 210 2.30 -7.49 13.10
N SER A 211 2.98 -6.62 13.84
CA SER A 211 2.57 -5.23 14.04
C SER A 211 2.60 -4.44 12.74
N ASP A 212 3.66 -4.61 11.94
CA ASP A 212 3.79 -3.96 10.63
C ASP A 212 2.73 -4.49 9.65
N LEU A 213 2.51 -5.80 9.62
CA LEU A 213 1.50 -6.41 8.76
C LEU A 213 0.07 -5.97 9.14
N ARG A 214 -0.25 -5.91 10.44
CA ARG A 214 -1.53 -5.38 10.92
C ARG A 214 -1.71 -3.91 10.54
N CYS A 215 -0.65 -3.11 10.67
CA CYS A 215 -0.67 -1.73 10.21
C CYS A 215 -0.97 -1.68 8.70
N LEU A 216 -0.32 -2.52 7.89
CA LEU A 216 -0.61 -2.63 6.46
C LEU A 216 -2.01 -3.13 6.11
N LEU A 217 -2.78 -3.73 7.02
CA LEU A 217 -4.13 -4.27 6.74
C LEU A 217 -5.26 -3.39 7.27
N LEU A 218 -4.98 -2.60 8.31
CA LEU A 218 -5.98 -1.78 9.00
C LEU A 218 -6.02 -0.33 8.52
N THR A 219 -5.07 0.10 7.68
CA THR A 219 -4.87 1.50 7.30
C THR A 219 -5.59 1.89 6.01
N ASN A 220 -6.41 2.95 5.99
CA ASN A 220 -7.19 3.40 4.82
C ASN A 220 -8.22 2.40 4.31
N ARG A 221 -8.90 1.71 5.24
CA ARG A 221 -9.97 0.80 4.86
C ARG A 221 -11.06 1.56 4.11
N GLN A 222 -11.39 1.07 2.92
CA GLN A 222 -12.47 1.56 2.08
C GLN A 222 -13.68 0.64 2.20
N PRO A 223 -14.90 1.17 2.10
CA PRO A 223 -16.07 0.34 1.86
C PRO A 223 -15.85 -0.46 0.57
N PHE A 224 -16.08 -1.77 0.62
CA PHE A 224 -16.01 -2.65 -0.54
C PHE A 224 -17.33 -3.41 -0.70
N GLY A 225 -17.67 -3.74 -1.95
CA GLY A 225 -18.85 -4.53 -2.26
C GLY A 225 -18.71 -6.00 -1.85
N PRO A 226 -19.78 -6.80 -2.00
CA PRO A 226 -19.77 -8.21 -1.62
C PRO A 226 -18.67 -9.00 -2.33
N VAL A 227 -18.26 -8.57 -3.53
CA VAL A 227 -17.18 -9.17 -4.34
C VAL A 227 -16.26 -8.11 -4.96
N SER A 228 -14.97 -8.43 -5.11
CA SER A 228 -13.97 -7.58 -5.78
C SER A 228 -13.03 -8.42 -6.65
N LEU A 229 -12.68 -7.93 -7.84
CA LEU A 229 -11.55 -8.44 -8.64
C LEU A 229 -10.24 -7.94 -8.01
N ILE A 230 -9.37 -8.84 -7.58
CA ILE A 230 -8.13 -8.47 -6.86
C ILE A 230 -6.85 -8.79 -7.63
N TRP A 231 -6.93 -9.63 -8.65
CA TRP A 231 -5.85 -10.02 -9.55
C TRP A 231 -6.48 -10.50 -10.87
N PRO A 232 -5.79 -10.49 -12.03
CA PRO A 232 -6.36 -10.97 -13.28
C PRO A 232 -7.05 -12.35 -13.14
N GLY A 233 -8.38 -12.37 -13.35
CA GLY A 233 -9.21 -13.57 -13.23
C GLY A 233 -9.51 -14.06 -11.80
N LEU A 234 -9.05 -13.37 -10.75
CA LEU A 234 -9.17 -13.79 -9.35
C LEU A 234 -9.99 -12.79 -8.52
N TYR A 235 -11.05 -13.29 -7.91
CA TYR A 235 -12.01 -12.52 -7.14
C TYR A 235 -11.98 -12.94 -5.67
N ILE A 236 -12.21 -12.00 -4.76
CA ILE A 236 -12.57 -12.29 -3.37
C ILE A 236 -14.00 -11.85 -3.13
N GLY A 237 -14.79 -12.71 -2.49
CA GLY A 237 -16.16 -12.38 -2.09
C GLY A 237 -16.57 -12.96 -0.74
N ASP A 238 -17.81 -12.66 -0.36
CA ASP A 238 -18.47 -13.16 0.85
C ASP A 238 -19.42 -14.35 0.57
N GLU A 239 -20.12 -14.83 1.61
CA GLU A 239 -21.07 -15.93 1.46
C GLU A 239 -22.22 -15.58 0.51
N SER A 240 -22.71 -14.34 0.55
CA SER A 240 -23.82 -13.90 -0.30
C SER A 240 -23.44 -14.00 -1.78
N THR A 241 -22.21 -13.61 -2.11
CA THR A 241 -21.63 -13.73 -3.45
C THR A 241 -21.59 -15.19 -3.91
N ALA A 242 -21.13 -16.09 -3.04
CA ALA A 242 -20.99 -17.51 -3.37
C ALA A 242 -22.35 -18.20 -3.59
N ARG A 243 -23.42 -17.71 -2.95
CA ARG A 243 -24.78 -18.24 -3.11
C ARG A 243 -25.52 -17.64 -4.31
N ASP A 244 -25.08 -16.49 -4.82
CA ASP A 244 -25.72 -15.82 -5.95
C ASP A 244 -25.23 -16.38 -7.30
N LYS A 245 -25.88 -17.46 -7.75
CA LYS A 245 -25.57 -18.11 -9.03
C LYS A 245 -25.70 -17.18 -10.24
N GLY A 246 -26.61 -16.20 -10.20
CA GLY A 246 -26.78 -15.22 -11.26
C GLY A 246 -25.55 -14.33 -11.38
N LEU A 247 -25.12 -13.75 -10.25
CA LEU A 247 -23.90 -12.95 -10.18
C LEU A 247 -22.65 -13.76 -10.59
N LEU A 248 -22.53 -15.02 -10.16
CA LEU A 248 -21.43 -15.89 -10.56
C LEU A 248 -21.40 -16.11 -12.07
N ALA A 249 -22.56 -16.30 -12.70
CA ALA A 249 -22.67 -16.44 -14.15
C ALA A 249 -22.31 -15.14 -14.88
N ASP A 250 -22.80 -13.99 -14.41
CA ASP A 250 -22.52 -12.67 -14.99
C ASP A 250 -21.03 -12.30 -14.92
N LEU A 251 -20.37 -12.65 -13.81
CA LEU A 251 -18.93 -12.50 -13.66
C LEU A 251 -18.14 -13.51 -14.50
N GLY A 252 -18.77 -14.59 -14.96
CA GLY A 252 -18.15 -15.71 -15.68
C GLY A 252 -17.27 -16.56 -14.77
N ILE A 253 -17.65 -16.75 -13.51
CA ILE A 253 -16.92 -17.58 -12.55
C ILE A 253 -17.00 -19.05 -12.98
N THR A 254 -15.84 -19.68 -13.06
CA THR A 254 -15.66 -21.08 -13.49
C THR A 254 -15.15 -21.97 -12.36
N HIS A 255 -14.57 -21.37 -11.32
CA HIS A 255 -13.94 -22.06 -10.21
C HIS A 255 -14.29 -21.34 -8.90
N VAL A 256 -14.57 -22.10 -7.84
CA VAL A 256 -14.89 -21.57 -6.51
C VAL A 256 -13.98 -22.23 -5.48
N VAL A 257 -13.34 -21.41 -4.66
CA VAL A 257 -12.65 -21.82 -3.43
C VAL A 257 -13.46 -21.34 -2.24
N ASN A 258 -14.09 -22.27 -1.51
CA ASN A 258 -14.81 -21.99 -0.29
C ASN A 258 -13.89 -22.17 0.92
N CYS A 259 -13.43 -21.05 1.49
CA CYS A 259 -12.49 -21.05 2.60
C CYS A 259 -13.16 -21.27 3.97
N ALA A 260 -14.46 -21.60 4.00
CA ALA A 260 -15.23 -21.85 5.20
C ALA A 260 -16.21 -23.01 4.97
N ASP A 261 -15.75 -24.05 4.26
CA ASP A 261 -16.58 -25.17 3.86
C ASP A 261 -17.08 -25.98 5.06
N GLY A 262 -18.19 -26.67 4.83
CA GLY A 262 -18.74 -27.66 5.74
C GLY A 262 -20.21 -27.43 6.10
N PRO A 263 -20.90 -28.48 6.55
CA PRO A 263 -22.35 -28.47 6.82
C PRO A 263 -22.76 -27.52 7.95
N HIS A 264 -21.84 -27.22 8.87
CA HIS A 264 -22.04 -26.29 9.99
C HIS A 264 -21.40 -24.91 9.74
N ARG A 265 -20.97 -24.63 8.50
CA ARG A 265 -20.38 -23.35 8.07
C ARG A 265 -21.06 -22.90 6.77
N ILE A 266 -20.30 -22.72 5.68
CA ILE A 266 -20.86 -22.33 4.38
C ILE A 266 -21.04 -23.58 3.54
N ASN A 267 -22.28 -24.08 3.49
CA ASN A 267 -22.63 -25.27 2.74
C ASN A 267 -22.96 -24.95 1.28
N THR A 268 -21.94 -24.58 0.51
CA THR A 268 -22.00 -24.39 -0.96
C THR A 268 -21.11 -25.41 -1.67
N GLY A 269 -21.16 -26.68 -1.24
CA GLY A 269 -20.36 -27.76 -1.82
C GLY A 269 -20.62 -28.01 -3.30
N ALA A 270 -19.89 -28.94 -3.93
CA ALA A 270 -20.01 -29.21 -5.38
C ALA A 270 -21.45 -29.46 -5.86
N GLN A 271 -22.29 -30.12 -5.06
CA GLN A 271 -23.70 -30.36 -5.39
C GLN A 271 -24.54 -29.07 -5.49
N PHE A 272 -24.19 -28.03 -4.71
CA PHE A 272 -24.86 -26.74 -4.77
C PHE A 272 -24.69 -26.09 -6.15
N TYR A 273 -23.55 -26.30 -6.82
CA TYR A 273 -23.23 -25.78 -8.15
C TYR A 273 -23.47 -26.78 -9.29
N SER A 274 -24.22 -27.87 -9.07
CA SER A 274 -24.40 -28.95 -10.05
C SER A 274 -25.10 -28.53 -11.36
N ASP A 275 -25.85 -27.45 -11.34
CA ASP A 275 -26.50 -26.78 -12.47
C ASP A 275 -25.58 -25.76 -13.17
N MET A 276 -24.35 -25.58 -12.69
CA MET A 276 -23.35 -24.67 -13.23
C MET A 276 -22.08 -25.45 -13.65
N SER A 277 -21.34 -24.90 -14.62
CA SER A 277 -20.01 -25.44 -14.98
C SER A 277 -18.92 -24.88 -14.04
N ILE A 278 -19.07 -25.12 -12.73
CA ILE A 278 -18.14 -24.66 -11.70
C ILE A 278 -17.33 -25.84 -11.14
N SER A 279 -16.01 -25.70 -11.17
CA SER A 279 -15.11 -26.56 -10.41
C SER A 279 -14.99 -26.05 -8.97
N TYR A 280 -15.10 -26.94 -7.99
CA TYR A 280 -15.21 -26.57 -6.58
C TYR A 280 -14.03 -27.08 -5.75
N CYS A 281 -13.49 -26.21 -4.90
CA CYS A 281 -12.48 -26.53 -3.90
C CYS A 281 -12.96 -26.08 -2.52
N GLY A 282 -13.26 -27.04 -1.65
CA GLY A 282 -13.69 -26.81 -0.27
C GLY A 282 -12.53 -26.83 0.71
N VAL A 283 -12.47 -25.82 1.60
CA VAL A 283 -11.53 -25.74 2.72
C VAL A 283 -12.32 -25.53 4.00
N GLU A 284 -12.35 -26.55 4.86
CA GLU A 284 -13.04 -26.54 6.14
C GLU A 284 -12.28 -25.75 7.23
N ALA A 285 -12.04 -24.45 7.00
CA ALA A 285 -11.29 -23.63 7.93
C ALA A 285 -12.15 -22.86 8.94
N SER A 286 -11.78 -22.99 10.22
CA SER A 286 -12.27 -22.13 11.30
C SER A 286 -11.52 -20.79 11.32
N ASP A 287 -12.22 -19.68 11.54
CA ASP A 287 -11.61 -18.33 11.58
C ASP A 287 -11.06 -17.99 12.97
N HIS A 288 -10.11 -18.80 13.44
CA HIS A 288 -9.50 -18.64 14.74
C HIS A 288 -7.97 -18.59 14.64
N PRO A 289 -7.27 -17.76 15.43
CA PRO A 289 -5.80 -17.67 15.39
C PRO A 289 -5.04 -18.98 15.66
N GLN A 290 -5.70 -19.99 16.25
CA GLN A 290 -5.10 -21.31 16.51
C GLN A 290 -5.32 -22.31 15.36
N PHE A 291 -6.15 -21.99 14.38
CA PHE A 291 -6.40 -22.89 13.26
C PHE A 291 -5.19 -22.88 12.32
N ASP A 292 -4.66 -24.06 11.98
CA ASP A 292 -3.61 -24.19 10.97
C ASP A 292 -4.21 -24.12 9.57
N LEU A 293 -4.13 -22.94 8.97
CA LEU A 293 -4.55 -22.68 7.59
C LEU A 293 -3.43 -23.03 6.59
N SER A 294 -2.18 -23.11 7.05
CA SER A 294 -1.01 -23.31 6.19
C SER A 294 -1.02 -24.64 5.45
N GLN A 295 -1.63 -25.68 6.04
CA GLN A 295 -1.87 -26.97 5.39
C GLN A 295 -2.65 -26.87 4.07
N TYR A 296 -3.42 -25.80 3.86
CA TYR A 296 -4.20 -25.57 2.65
C TYR A 296 -3.55 -24.62 1.65
N PHE A 297 -2.41 -23.99 1.97
CA PHE A 297 -1.76 -23.01 1.09
C PHE A 297 -1.40 -23.60 -0.27
N CYS A 298 -0.75 -24.76 -0.28
CA CYS A 298 -0.29 -25.39 -1.51
C CYS A 298 -1.46 -25.87 -2.40
N SER A 299 -2.43 -26.59 -1.82
CA SER A 299 -3.55 -27.16 -2.57
C SER A 299 -4.43 -26.07 -3.19
N THR A 300 -4.73 -25.00 -2.43
CA THR A 300 -5.55 -23.88 -2.92
C THR A 300 -4.78 -23.03 -3.94
N ALA A 301 -3.50 -22.75 -3.72
CA ALA A 301 -2.68 -22.03 -4.69
C ALA A 301 -2.57 -22.78 -6.03
N PHE A 302 -2.40 -24.10 -5.99
CA PHE A 302 -2.37 -24.94 -7.19
C PHE A 302 -3.72 -24.90 -7.93
N PHE A 303 -4.83 -25.05 -7.20
CA PHE A 303 -6.18 -24.97 -7.79
C PHE A 303 -6.42 -23.62 -8.47
N ILE A 304 -6.07 -22.52 -7.81
CA ILE A 304 -6.17 -21.16 -8.37
C ILE A 304 -5.28 -21.03 -9.61
N LYS A 305 -4.01 -21.43 -9.53
CA LYS A 305 -3.06 -21.30 -10.66
C LYS A 305 -3.49 -22.10 -11.88
N ALA A 306 -3.97 -23.33 -11.68
CA ALA A 306 -4.44 -24.19 -12.75
C ALA A 306 -5.64 -23.57 -13.48
N ALA A 307 -6.62 -23.05 -12.72
CA ALA A 307 -7.78 -22.38 -13.27
C ALA A 307 -7.40 -21.13 -14.09
N LEU A 308 -6.56 -20.25 -13.54
CA LEU A 308 -6.12 -19.03 -14.21
C LEU A 308 -5.30 -19.32 -15.49
N THR A 309 -4.50 -20.38 -15.49
CA THR A 309 -3.71 -20.79 -16.68
C THR A 309 -4.61 -21.24 -17.83
N GLN A 310 -5.80 -21.74 -17.54
CA GLN A 310 -6.81 -22.12 -18.53
C GLN A 310 -7.77 -20.97 -18.85
N ASN A 311 -7.40 -19.73 -18.51
CA ASN A 311 -8.22 -18.53 -18.67
C ASN A 311 -9.57 -18.60 -17.92
N GLY A 312 -9.66 -19.45 -16.89
CA GLY A 312 -10.78 -19.52 -15.98
C GLY A 312 -10.79 -18.33 -15.02
N LYS A 313 -11.97 -18.02 -14.47
CA LYS A 313 -12.13 -17.05 -13.39
C LYS A 313 -12.47 -17.75 -12.08
N VAL A 314 -11.80 -17.34 -11.00
CA VAL A 314 -11.85 -17.97 -9.69
C VAL A 314 -12.45 -17.02 -8.66
N LEU A 315 -13.45 -17.47 -7.92
CA LEU A 315 -13.92 -16.80 -6.70
C LEU A 315 -13.32 -17.49 -5.47
N VAL A 316 -12.63 -16.74 -4.62
CA VAL A 316 -12.16 -17.20 -3.31
C VAL A 316 -12.97 -16.51 -2.23
N HIS A 317 -13.78 -17.25 -1.47
CA HIS A 317 -14.71 -16.65 -0.51
C HIS A 317 -14.62 -17.27 0.88
N CYS A 318 -15.08 -16.52 1.87
CA CYS A 318 -15.40 -17.05 3.20
C CYS A 318 -16.71 -16.38 3.66
N ALA A 319 -16.98 -16.30 4.96
CA ALA A 319 -18.22 -15.67 5.44
C ALA A 319 -18.32 -14.20 5.03
N MET A 320 -17.26 -13.42 5.25
CA MET A 320 -17.21 -11.98 4.96
C MET A 320 -16.28 -11.60 3.81
N GLY A 321 -15.50 -12.56 3.29
CA GLY A 321 -14.47 -12.28 2.29
C GLY A 321 -13.32 -11.40 2.82
N VAL A 322 -12.94 -11.56 4.10
CA VAL A 322 -11.96 -10.71 4.80
C VAL A 322 -10.75 -11.48 5.33
N SER A 323 -10.96 -12.53 6.13
CA SER A 323 -9.87 -13.21 6.85
C SER A 323 -9.35 -14.45 6.12
N ARG A 324 -10.09 -15.58 6.16
CA ARG A 324 -9.68 -16.87 5.55
C ARG A 324 -9.40 -16.77 4.05
N SER A 325 -10.32 -16.18 3.28
CA SER A 325 -10.14 -15.99 1.84
C SER A 325 -9.00 -15.04 1.52
N GLY A 326 -8.88 -13.94 2.28
CA GLY A 326 -7.75 -13.03 2.17
C GLY A 326 -6.42 -13.74 2.39
N ALA A 327 -6.32 -14.57 3.44
CA ALA A 327 -5.11 -15.31 3.74
C ALA A 327 -4.70 -16.28 2.63
N LEU A 328 -5.65 -17.06 2.09
CA LEU A 328 -5.37 -18.01 1.01
C LEU A 328 -5.01 -17.31 -0.30
N VAL A 329 -5.61 -16.16 -0.62
CA VAL A 329 -5.20 -15.34 -1.76
C VAL A 329 -3.79 -14.79 -1.59
N LEU A 330 -3.43 -14.29 -0.40
CA LEU A 330 -2.08 -13.83 -0.12
C LEU A 330 -1.05 -14.96 -0.28
N ALA A 331 -1.36 -16.16 0.23
CA ALA A 331 -0.52 -17.35 0.05
C ALA A 331 -0.31 -17.68 -1.45
N PHE A 332 -1.38 -17.68 -2.25
CA PHE A 332 -1.30 -17.89 -3.70
C PHE A 332 -0.39 -16.86 -4.37
N LEU A 333 -0.56 -15.57 -4.08
CA LEU A 333 0.26 -14.51 -4.69
C LEU A 333 1.74 -14.65 -4.34
N MET A 334 2.06 -15.07 -3.11
CA MET A 334 3.44 -15.34 -2.73
C MET A 334 4.02 -16.56 -3.43
N MET A 335 3.27 -17.66 -3.50
CA MET A 335 3.76 -18.95 -4.03
C MET A 335 3.81 -18.99 -5.56
N CYS A 336 2.83 -18.40 -6.23
CA CYS A 336 2.64 -18.54 -7.68
C CYS A 336 2.98 -17.28 -8.48
N GLU A 337 2.92 -16.11 -7.86
CA GLU A 337 3.24 -14.82 -8.50
C GLU A 337 4.52 -14.19 -7.94
N ASN A 338 5.23 -14.91 -7.05
CA ASN A 338 6.52 -14.54 -6.48
C ASN A 338 6.53 -13.18 -5.74
N LEU A 339 5.37 -12.74 -5.23
CA LEU A 339 5.26 -11.50 -4.45
C LEU A 339 5.72 -11.72 -3.01
N THR A 340 6.32 -10.73 -2.35
CA THR A 340 6.51 -10.78 -0.88
C THR A 340 5.15 -10.69 -0.18
N LEU A 341 5.05 -11.04 1.11
CA LEU A 341 3.80 -10.86 1.86
C LEU A 341 3.34 -9.41 1.84
N THR A 342 4.27 -8.46 1.96
CA THR A 342 3.98 -7.02 1.85
C THR A 342 3.40 -6.67 0.49
N ASP A 343 4.04 -7.12 -0.60
CA ASP A 343 3.57 -6.81 -1.96
C ASP A 343 2.22 -7.46 -2.25
N ALA A 344 2.00 -8.69 -1.78
CA ALA A 344 0.73 -9.39 -1.90
C ALA A 344 -0.39 -8.64 -1.15
N ILE A 345 -0.13 -8.15 0.08
CA ILE A 345 -1.08 -7.33 0.83
C ILE A 345 -1.38 -6.06 0.05
N ILE A 346 -0.36 -5.35 -0.43
CA ILE A 346 -0.57 -4.12 -1.20
C ILE A 346 -1.41 -4.37 -2.44
N ALA A 347 -1.12 -5.44 -3.20
CA ALA A 347 -1.82 -5.79 -4.42
C ALA A 347 -3.32 -6.05 -4.19
N VAL A 348 -3.66 -6.87 -3.17
CA VAL A 348 -5.07 -7.16 -2.84
C VAL A 348 -5.78 -5.91 -2.35
N ARG A 349 -5.13 -5.13 -1.47
CA ARG A 349 -5.69 -3.91 -0.87
C ARG A 349 -5.87 -2.76 -1.86
N LEU A 350 -5.41 -2.87 -3.10
CA LEU A 350 -5.79 -1.93 -4.17
C LEU A 350 -7.29 -1.96 -4.46
N ASN A 351 -7.92 -3.14 -4.34
CA ASN A 351 -9.29 -3.36 -4.80
C ASN A 351 -10.20 -3.93 -3.71
N ARG A 352 -9.64 -4.44 -2.60
CA ARG A 352 -10.41 -4.99 -1.49
C ARG A 352 -9.63 -4.99 -0.19
N ASP A 353 -10.25 -4.50 0.89
CA ASP A 353 -9.68 -4.71 2.21
C ASP A 353 -9.86 -6.15 2.69
N ILE A 354 -8.77 -6.67 3.23
CA ILE A 354 -8.72 -7.95 3.92
C ILE A 354 -8.16 -7.75 5.32
N CYS A 355 -8.39 -8.73 6.20
CA CYS A 355 -7.78 -8.79 7.52
C CYS A 355 -7.70 -10.25 7.95
N PRO A 356 -6.71 -11.01 7.47
CA PRO A 356 -6.38 -12.27 8.10
C PRO A 356 -6.22 -12.06 9.60
N ASN A 357 -6.75 -12.98 10.41
CA ASN A 357 -6.51 -12.96 11.84
C ASN A 357 -5.01 -13.14 12.15
N SER A 358 -4.61 -12.90 13.39
CA SER A 358 -3.19 -12.88 13.77
C SER A 358 -2.47 -14.21 13.60
N GLY A 359 -3.17 -15.34 13.78
CA GLY A 359 -2.59 -16.66 13.54
C GLY A 359 -2.30 -16.89 12.07
N PHE A 360 -3.22 -16.47 11.20
CA PHE A 360 -3.02 -16.57 9.75
C PHE A 360 -1.91 -15.64 9.26
N LEU A 361 -1.79 -14.43 9.80
CA LEU A 361 -0.66 -13.54 9.48
C LEU A 361 0.68 -14.16 9.88
N GLU A 362 0.75 -14.84 11.02
CA GLU A 362 1.98 -15.52 11.45
C GLU A 362 2.33 -16.70 10.54
N GLN A 363 1.34 -17.47 10.11
CA GLN A 363 1.51 -18.54 9.13
C GLN A 363 1.96 -18.02 7.76
N LEU A 364 1.39 -16.90 7.29
CA LEU A 364 1.82 -16.24 6.06
C LEU A 364 3.25 -15.68 6.17
N ARG A 365 3.61 -15.13 7.34
CA ARG A 365 4.97 -14.66 7.62
C ARG A 365 5.98 -15.81 7.58
N THR A 366 5.61 -16.95 8.16
CA THR A 366 6.40 -18.18 8.13
C THR A 366 6.54 -18.70 6.70
N LEU A 367 5.46 -18.69 5.90
CA LEU A 367 5.51 -19.01 4.48
C LEU A 367 6.49 -18.10 3.75
N ASP A 368 6.39 -16.78 3.94
CA ASP A 368 7.25 -15.81 3.25
C ASP A 368 8.73 -15.98 3.59
N ASN A 369 9.05 -16.29 4.85
CA ASN A 369 10.40 -16.64 5.30
C ASN A 369 10.92 -17.95 4.68
N ASN A 370 10.04 -18.93 4.46
CA ASN A 370 10.40 -20.25 3.95
C ASN A 370 10.51 -20.29 2.42
N LEU A 371 9.85 -19.37 1.72
CA LEU A 371 10.02 -19.20 0.28
C LEU A 371 11.44 -18.68 0.02
N LYS A 372 12.33 -19.59 -0.41
CA LYS A 372 13.69 -19.24 -0.84
C LYS A 372 13.60 -18.33 -2.06
N ARG A 373 13.90 -17.05 -1.87
CA ARG A 373 13.90 -16.01 -2.92
C ARG A 373 15.31 -15.68 -3.36
#